data_AF-Q024H2-F1
#
_entry.id   AF-Q024H2-F1
#
_cell.length_a   1.000
_cell.length_b   1.000
_cell.length_c   1.000
_cell.angle_alpha   90.00
_cell.angle_beta   90.00
_cell.angle_gamma   90.00
#
_symmetry.space_group_name_H-M   'P 1'
#
loop_
_entity.id
_entity.type
_entity.pdbx_description
1 polymer ?
#
loop_
_entity_poly.entity_id
_entity_poly.type
_entity_poly.pdbx_seq_one_letter_code
_entity_poly.pdbx_strand_id
1 'polypeptide(L)'
;MAVRLILPALFAAALSAQSIDRTFYFTHGESPQNLQEIVNIVRGVGIISQVTSQPAKDSVTVTGTAEQIALADWLCHQLSQPGDGQQPQEYRVPGSDLPVVHVYFLANVITPQDLQEVTNATRSITDIQRAFPYAHLQALALRGTADQIGAADWMVRELNQAGPGQNSQEFPLPLAAPRKEVAKVFYVKNTLTLQGIQEMVNMTRSIADIQRFFPYNARHAIVARGSAEQIALASWLVQLLDQSLMDRPTGQPVNEYRVTGDRNPIVSLVYLADNQPPQSVQEIVSTVRTATEMQRIFGSPFCHAVAMRGTADQVARAGELIKTLTR
;
A
#
# COMPACT_ATOMS: atom_id res chain seq x y z
N MET A 1 32.99 -20.21 -67.92
CA MET A 1 34.02 -19.96 -66.89
C MET A 1 33.31 -19.33 -65.70
N ALA A 2 32.93 -20.14 -64.72
CA ALA A 2 32.02 -19.78 -63.65
C ALA A 2 32.77 -19.15 -62.46
N VAL A 3 32.37 -17.95 -62.06
CA VAL A 3 32.93 -17.20 -60.93
C VAL A 3 32.31 -17.75 -59.63
N ARG A 4 33.14 -18.32 -58.77
CA ARG A 4 32.77 -18.72 -57.40
C ARG A 4 32.79 -17.49 -56.49
N LEU A 5 31.61 -17.07 -56.04
CA LEU A 5 31.44 -16.15 -54.91
C LEU A 5 31.67 -16.91 -53.59
N ILE A 6 32.69 -16.50 -52.84
CA ILE A 6 32.92 -16.97 -51.46
C ILE A 6 32.24 -15.95 -50.54
N LEU A 7 31.14 -16.33 -49.90
CA LEU A 7 30.54 -15.57 -48.79
C LEU A 7 31.42 -15.74 -47.53
N PRO A 8 31.86 -14.65 -46.87
CA PRO A 8 32.41 -14.76 -45.53
C PRO A 8 31.26 -14.91 -44.52
N ALA A 9 31.28 -16.00 -43.76
CA ALA A 9 30.40 -16.20 -42.62
C ALA A 9 30.79 -15.22 -41.50
N LEU A 10 29.92 -14.24 -41.20
CA LEU A 10 30.01 -13.45 -39.97
C LEU A 10 29.70 -14.39 -38.78
N PHE A 11 30.71 -14.65 -37.95
CA PHE A 11 30.49 -15.18 -36.60
C PHE A 11 30.00 -14.04 -35.71
N ALA A 12 28.70 -14.02 -35.41
CA ALA A 12 28.19 -13.27 -34.27
C ALA A 12 28.57 -14.04 -33.00
N ALA A 13 29.56 -13.53 -32.25
CA ALA A 13 29.86 -14.03 -30.92
C ALA A 13 28.71 -13.64 -29.99
N ALA A 14 27.79 -14.58 -29.75
CA ALA A 14 26.92 -14.51 -28.58
C ALA A 14 27.83 -14.68 -27.35
N LEU A 15 27.99 -13.63 -26.55
CA LEU A 15 28.47 -13.79 -25.18
C LEU A 15 27.42 -14.60 -24.43
N SER A 16 27.58 -15.92 -24.42
CA SER A 16 26.85 -16.81 -23.53
C SER A 16 27.29 -16.47 -22.11
N ALA A 17 26.51 -15.67 -21.38
CA ALA A 17 26.70 -15.53 -19.95
C ALA A 17 26.61 -16.94 -19.34
N GLN A 18 27.74 -17.48 -18.89
CA GLN A 18 27.81 -18.85 -18.39
C GLN A 18 26.93 -18.95 -17.15
N SER A 19 25.98 -19.89 -17.18
CA SER A 19 25.14 -20.19 -16.03
C SER A 19 25.95 -20.98 -15.00
N ILE A 20 25.87 -20.58 -13.74
CA ILE A 20 26.59 -21.15 -12.60
C ILE A 20 25.55 -21.74 -11.66
N ASP A 21 25.83 -22.95 -11.17
CA ASP A 21 25.05 -23.60 -10.11
C ASP A 21 25.71 -23.32 -8.76
N ARG A 22 24.93 -22.85 -7.78
CA ARG A 22 25.39 -22.66 -6.40
C ARG A 22 24.34 -23.11 -5.39
N THR A 23 24.79 -23.81 -4.35
CA THR A 23 23.95 -24.27 -3.24
C THR A 23 24.25 -23.45 -1.99
N PHE A 24 23.21 -22.93 -1.36
CA PHE A 24 23.25 -22.17 -0.12
C PHE A 24 22.64 -22.99 1.00
N TYR A 25 23.36 -23.13 2.12
CA TYR A 25 22.96 -23.91 3.29
C TYR A 25 22.51 -22.99 4.42
N PHE A 26 21.47 -23.40 5.15
CA PHE A 26 20.90 -22.69 6.28
C PHE A 26 21.19 -23.46 7.58
N THR A 27 21.47 -22.74 8.66
CA THR A 27 21.97 -23.32 9.92
C THR A 27 20.91 -23.52 10.98
N HIS A 28 19.69 -22.99 10.77
CA HIS A 28 18.65 -22.91 11.81
C HIS A 28 17.52 -23.94 11.67
N GLY A 29 17.73 -25.00 10.87
CA GLY A 29 16.73 -26.07 10.68
C GLY A 29 15.45 -25.53 10.06
N GLU A 30 15.58 -24.94 8.87
CA GLU A 30 14.47 -24.28 8.19
C GLU A 30 13.33 -25.26 7.89
N SER A 31 12.11 -24.86 8.23
CA SER A 31 10.95 -25.66 7.83
C SER A 31 10.84 -25.73 6.30
N PRO A 32 10.22 -26.78 5.72
CA PRO A 32 9.98 -26.83 4.28
C PRO A 32 9.23 -25.61 3.75
N GLN A 33 8.35 -25.02 4.57
CA GLN A 33 7.65 -23.78 4.25
C GLN A 33 8.62 -22.60 4.20
N ASN A 34 9.50 -22.42 5.20
CA ASN A 34 10.47 -21.34 5.22
C ASN A 34 11.40 -21.40 4.00
N LEU A 35 11.89 -22.59 3.65
CA LEU A 35 12.71 -22.79 2.45
C LEU A 35 11.94 -22.41 1.19
N GLN A 36 10.64 -22.70 1.11
CA GLN A 36 9.83 -22.29 -0.04
C GLN A 36 9.62 -20.77 -0.12
N GLU A 37 9.47 -20.09 1.01
CA GLU A 37 9.43 -18.62 1.07
C GLU A 37 10.76 -18.01 0.60
N ILE A 38 11.90 -18.54 1.06
CA ILE A 38 13.24 -18.15 0.59
C ILE A 38 13.37 -18.35 -0.93
N VAL A 39 12.95 -19.51 -1.46
CA VAL A 39 12.95 -19.78 -2.92
C VAL A 39 12.14 -18.72 -3.67
N ASN A 40 10.96 -18.33 -3.16
CA ASN A 40 10.11 -17.33 -3.79
C ASN A 40 10.78 -15.94 -3.78
N ILE A 41 11.44 -15.57 -2.69
CA ILE A 41 12.20 -14.32 -2.57
C ILE A 41 13.36 -14.30 -3.56
N VAL A 42 14.22 -15.32 -3.55
CA VAL A 42 15.39 -15.41 -4.44
C VAL A 42 14.98 -15.40 -5.90
N ARG A 43 13.92 -16.14 -6.27
CA ARG A 43 13.36 -16.15 -7.63
C ARG A 43 12.82 -14.78 -8.03
N GLY A 44 11.98 -14.19 -7.18
CA GLY A 44 11.24 -12.96 -7.50
C GLY A 44 12.11 -11.71 -7.48
N VAL A 45 12.88 -11.52 -6.41
CA VAL A 45 13.79 -10.38 -6.21
C VAL A 45 15.03 -10.53 -7.09
N GLY A 46 15.60 -11.74 -7.17
CA GLY A 46 16.77 -12.02 -8.00
C GLY A 46 16.48 -12.06 -9.50
N ILE A 47 15.20 -12.22 -9.89
CA ILE A 47 14.79 -12.51 -11.28
C ILE A 47 15.53 -13.77 -11.77
N ILE A 48 15.47 -14.84 -10.97
CA ILE A 48 16.19 -16.10 -11.23
C ILE A 48 15.17 -17.21 -11.42
N SER A 49 15.07 -17.75 -12.63
CA SER A 49 14.05 -18.77 -12.94
C SER A 49 14.33 -20.11 -12.26
N GLN A 50 15.61 -20.49 -12.12
CA GLN A 50 16.03 -21.80 -11.62
C GLN A 50 16.47 -21.71 -10.15
N VAL A 51 15.50 -21.91 -9.25
CA VAL A 51 15.72 -21.93 -7.80
C VAL A 51 14.93 -23.09 -7.22
N THR A 52 15.61 -23.99 -6.51
CA THR A 52 15.05 -25.24 -5.98
C THR A 52 15.42 -25.42 -4.50
N SER A 53 14.43 -25.72 -3.65
CA SER A 53 14.66 -26.07 -2.25
C SER A 53 15.02 -27.55 -2.10
N GLN A 54 15.89 -27.85 -1.13
CA GLN A 54 16.28 -29.20 -0.73
C GLN A 54 16.08 -29.34 0.79
N PRO A 55 14.84 -29.60 1.26
CA PRO A 55 14.54 -29.64 2.69
C PRO A 55 15.34 -30.66 3.49
N ALA A 56 15.68 -31.81 2.89
CA ALA A 56 16.50 -32.83 3.53
C ALA A 56 17.95 -32.39 3.82
N LYS A 57 18.37 -31.24 3.29
CA LYS A 57 19.73 -30.68 3.44
C LYS A 57 19.71 -29.24 3.95
N ASP A 58 18.55 -28.73 4.38
CA ASP A 58 18.36 -27.33 4.77
C ASP A 58 19.01 -26.34 3.79
N SER A 59 18.75 -26.51 2.48
CA SER A 59 19.45 -25.74 1.45
C SER A 59 18.59 -25.33 0.28
N VAL A 60 19.05 -24.32 -0.45
CA VAL A 60 18.48 -23.85 -1.72
C VAL A 60 19.57 -23.88 -2.78
N THR A 61 19.28 -24.42 -3.94
CA THR A 61 20.17 -24.39 -5.11
C THR A 61 19.65 -23.43 -6.16
N VAL A 62 20.56 -22.60 -6.67
CA VAL A 62 20.29 -21.51 -7.60
C VAL A 62 21.17 -21.70 -8.82
N THR A 63 20.57 -21.56 -10.00
CA THR A 63 21.26 -21.59 -11.28
C THR A 63 21.03 -20.26 -12.00
N GLY A 64 22.11 -19.55 -12.34
CA GLY A 64 22.01 -18.25 -13.01
C GLY A 64 23.37 -17.64 -13.37
N THR A 65 23.33 -16.40 -13.85
CA THR A 65 24.54 -15.60 -14.15
C THR A 65 25.33 -15.28 -12.88
N ALA A 66 26.60 -14.90 -13.02
CA ALA A 66 27.44 -14.52 -11.88
C ALA A 66 26.81 -13.41 -11.02
N GLU A 67 26.17 -12.42 -11.64
CA GLU A 67 25.46 -11.33 -10.93
C GLU A 67 24.24 -11.83 -10.16
N GLN A 68 23.45 -12.73 -10.77
CA GLN A 68 22.30 -13.37 -10.11
C GLN A 68 22.76 -14.22 -8.93
N ILE A 69 23.86 -14.96 -9.08
CA ILE A 69 24.42 -15.77 -7.99
C ILE A 69 24.96 -14.89 -6.86
N ALA A 70 25.60 -13.76 -7.16
CA ALA A 70 26.05 -12.81 -6.13
C ALA A 70 24.87 -12.21 -5.34
N LEU A 71 23.79 -11.82 -6.02
CA LEU A 71 22.57 -11.34 -5.36
C LEU A 71 21.88 -12.45 -4.56
N ALA A 72 21.83 -13.69 -5.07
CA ALA A 72 21.27 -14.82 -4.34
C ALA A 72 22.08 -15.16 -3.08
N ASP A 73 23.42 -15.13 -3.17
CA ASP A 73 24.33 -15.30 -2.04
C ASP A 73 24.06 -14.26 -0.94
N TRP A 74 23.97 -12.98 -1.34
CA TRP A 74 23.63 -11.91 -0.42
C TRP A 74 22.22 -12.10 0.19
N LEU A 75 21.19 -12.40 -0.61
CA LEU A 75 19.83 -12.62 -0.10
C LEU A 75 19.76 -13.79 0.88
N CYS A 76 20.34 -14.95 0.53
CA CYS A 76 20.36 -16.12 1.40
C CYS A 76 21.11 -15.83 2.70
N HIS A 77 22.20 -15.06 2.63
CA HIS A 77 22.90 -14.60 3.83
C HIS A 77 22.01 -13.71 4.71
N GLN A 78 21.34 -12.69 4.17
CA GLN A 78 20.44 -11.84 4.95
C GLN A 78 19.28 -12.63 5.58
N LEU A 79 18.68 -13.56 4.82
CA LEU A 79 17.57 -14.39 5.28
C LEU A 79 17.99 -15.52 6.24
N SER A 80 19.30 -15.72 6.45
CA SER A 80 19.83 -16.67 7.43
C SER A 80 20.14 -16.04 8.79
N GLN A 81 20.13 -14.71 8.87
CA GLN A 81 20.42 -13.96 10.09
C GLN A 81 19.15 -13.65 10.88
N PRO A 82 19.22 -13.54 12.23
CA PRO A 82 18.07 -13.16 13.03
C PRO A 82 17.62 -11.73 12.68
N GLY A 83 16.32 -11.56 12.43
CA GLY A 83 15.69 -10.26 12.17
C GLY A 83 15.40 -9.51 13.47
N ASP A 84 16.39 -8.87 14.06
CA ASP A 84 16.30 -8.14 15.34
C ASP A 84 15.91 -6.66 15.19
N GLY A 85 15.18 -6.30 14.12
CA GLY A 85 14.80 -4.90 13.84
C GLY A 85 15.98 -4.06 13.35
N GLN A 86 17.00 -4.69 12.79
CA GLN A 86 18.13 -4.05 12.13
C GLN A 86 17.71 -3.05 11.04
N GLN A 87 18.60 -2.10 10.78
CA GLN A 87 18.49 -1.19 9.64
C GLN A 87 18.28 -1.98 8.35
N PRO A 88 17.49 -1.44 7.38
CA PRO A 88 17.29 -2.10 6.11
C PRO A 88 18.62 -2.46 5.44
N GLN A 89 18.73 -3.69 4.96
CA GLN A 89 19.94 -4.17 4.30
C GLN A 89 19.81 -3.90 2.80
N GLU A 90 20.77 -3.15 2.25
CA GLU A 90 20.78 -2.74 0.84
C GLU A 90 21.77 -3.57 0.03
N TYR A 91 21.37 -3.96 -1.18
CA TYR A 91 22.25 -4.46 -2.21
C TYR A 91 22.06 -3.67 -3.50
N ARG A 92 23.17 -3.11 -4.00
CA ARG A 92 23.24 -2.48 -5.32
C ARG A 92 23.95 -3.41 -6.29
N VAL A 93 23.32 -3.65 -7.44
CA VAL A 93 23.95 -4.44 -8.50
C VAL A 93 25.17 -3.66 -9.03
N PRO A 94 26.40 -4.20 -8.95
CA PRO A 94 27.59 -3.50 -9.41
C PRO A 94 27.49 -3.10 -10.89
N GLY A 95 27.88 -1.87 -11.22
CA GLY A 95 27.91 -1.38 -12.60
C GLY A 95 26.53 -1.09 -13.22
N SER A 96 25.46 -1.08 -12.42
CA SER A 96 24.10 -0.78 -12.85
C SER A 96 23.54 0.44 -12.14
N ASP A 97 22.97 1.38 -12.91
CA ASP A 97 22.19 2.52 -12.39
C ASP A 97 20.74 2.13 -12.01
N LEU A 98 20.42 0.83 -12.09
CA LEU A 98 19.08 0.26 -11.93
C LEU A 98 19.12 -0.97 -10.99
N PRO A 99 17.93 -1.52 -10.68
CA PRO A 99 17.23 -1.47 -9.39
C PRO A 99 18.03 -1.87 -8.15
N VAL A 100 17.68 -1.24 -7.02
CA VAL A 100 18.20 -1.51 -5.67
C VAL A 100 17.35 -2.59 -4.99
N VAL A 101 17.99 -3.46 -4.21
CA VAL A 101 17.33 -4.50 -3.41
C VAL A 101 17.44 -4.17 -1.93
N HIS A 102 16.31 -4.13 -1.23
CA HIS A 102 16.26 -3.93 0.23
C HIS A 102 15.65 -5.16 0.93
N VAL A 103 16.17 -5.49 2.11
CA VAL A 103 15.54 -6.41 3.08
C VAL A 103 15.27 -5.62 4.36
N TYR A 104 13.99 -5.54 4.74
CA TYR A 104 13.54 -4.88 5.97
C TYR A 104 13.20 -5.94 7.02
N PHE A 105 13.61 -5.72 8.26
CA PHE A 105 13.20 -6.52 9.41
C PHE A 105 12.22 -5.73 10.28
N LEU A 106 11.00 -6.23 10.43
CA LEU A 106 9.89 -5.49 11.01
C LEU A 106 9.65 -5.89 12.47
N ALA A 107 10.25 -5.15 13.41
CA ALA A 107 10.16 -5.43 14.85
C ALA A 107 8.73 -5.35 15.43
N ASN A 108 7.82 -4.68 14.73
CA ASN A 108 6.52 -4.27 15.23
C ASN A 108 5.34 -4.99 14.52
N VAL A 109 5.67 -5.99 13.70
CA VAL A 109 4.76 -6.88 12.99
C VAL A 109 4.62 -8.17 13.79
N ILE A 110 3.43 -8.45 14.31
CA ILE A 110 3.25 -9.51 15.31
C ILE A 110 2.82 -10.81 14.62
N THR A 111 1.97 -10.71 13.59
CA THR A 111 1.39 -11.87 12.91
C THR A 111 1.80 -11.97 11.43
N PRO A 112 1.75 -13.16 10.82
CA PRO A 112 1.91 -13.31 9.37
C PRO A 112 0.89 -12.48 8.57
N GLN A 113 -0.31 -12.26 9.12
CA GLN A 113 -1.32 -11.40 8.49
C GLN A 113 -0.84 -9.94 8.47
N ASP A 114 -0.30 -9.43 9.57
CA ASP A 114 0.23 -8.06 9.65
C ASP A 114 1.33 -7.85 8.61
N LEU A 115 2.22 -8.84 8.45
CA LEU A 115 3.30 -8.81 7.45
C LEU A 115 2.73 -8.76 6.02
N GLN A 116 1.67 -9.52 5.77
CA GLN A 116 1.01 -9.54 4.48
C GLN A 116 0.31 -8.20 4.17
N GLU A 117 -0.29 -7.55 5.17
CA GLU A 117 -0.87 -6.22 5.03
C GLU A 117 0.19 -5.16 4.71
N VAL A 118 1.32 -5.14 5.44
CA VAL A 118 2.47 -4.25 5.16
C VAL A 118 3.01 -4.47 3.75
N THR A 119 3.14 -5.74 3.35
CA THR A 119 3.58 -6.11 1.99
C THR A 119 2.62 -5.52 0.95
N ASN A 120 1.32 -5.73 1.09
CA ASN A 120 0.32 -5.27 0.13
C ASN A 120 0.25 -3.74 0.05
N ALA A 121 0.31 -3.05 1.20
CA ALA A 121 0.39 -1.60 1.26
C ALA A 121 1.65 -1.09 0.53
N THR A 122 2.81 -1.70 0.79
CA THR A 122 4.07 -1.36 0.12
C THR A 122 3.95 -1.53 -1.40
N ARG A 123 3.48 -2.69 -1.89
CA ARG A 123 3.32 -2.94 -3.34
C ARG A 123 2.39 -1.92 -3.99
N SER A 124 1.25 -1.64 -3.34
CA SER A 124 0.22 -0.77 -3.88
C SER A 124 0.65 0.70 -3.96
N ILE A 125 1.37 1.19 -2.94
CA ILE A 125 1.73 2.60 -2.83
C ILE A 125 3.04 2.92 -3.56
N THR A 126 3.99 1.99 -3.59
CA THR A 126 5.31 2.20 -4.21
C THR A 126 5.41 1.70 -5.66
N ASP A 127 4.38 0.99 -6.14
CA ASP A 127 4.38 0.25 -7.41
C ASP A 127 5.48 -0.82 -7.53
N ILE A 128 6.05 -1.26 -6.40
CA ILE A 128 7.00 -2.37 -6.37
C ILE A 128 6.24 -3.70 -6.38
N GLN A 129 6.16 -4.34 -7.54
CA GLN A 129 5.55 -5.66 -7.65
C GLN A 129 6.42 -6.76 -7.02
N ARG A 130 7.74 -6.59 -7.05
CA ARG A 130 8.72 -7.54 -6.49
C ARG A 130 9.00 -7.21 -5.03
N ALA A 131 8.00 -7.34 -4.19
CA ALA A 131 8.15 -7.33 -2.74
C ALA A 131 7.66 -8.68 -2.21
N PHE A 132 8.37 -9.32 -1.30
CA PHE A 132 8.10 -10.67 -0.85
C PHE A 132 8.28 -10.77 0.67
N PRO A 133 7.24 -11.21 1.41
CA PRO A 133 7.34 -11.40 2.84
C PRO A 133 8.10 -12.69 3.18
N TYR A 134 8.78 -12.69 4.31
CA TYR A 134 9.32 -13.87 4.96
C TYR A 134 8.82 -13.91 6.41
N ALA A 135 7.84 -14.77 6.68
CA ALA A 135 7.11 -14.75 7.94
C ALA A 135 8.00 -15.12 9.13
N HIS A 136 8.93 -16.05 8.93
CA HIS A 136 9.81 -16.54 9.99
C HIS A 136 10.65 -15.43 10.64
N LEU A 137 11.18 -14.50 9.84
CA LEU A 137 11.99 -13.37 10.30
C LEU A 137 11.22 -12.04 10.38
N GLN A 138 9.90 -12.06 10.15
CA GLN A 138 9.09 -10.84 10.01
C GLN A 138 9.76 -9.87 9.00
N ALA A 139 10.25 -10.40 7.89
CA ALA A 139 11.05 -9.65 6.94
C ALA A 139 10.28 -9.36 5.65
N LEU A 140 10.64 -8.27 4.98
CA LEU A 140 10.14 -7.91 3.66
C LEU A 140 11.33 -7.65 2.73
N ALA A 141 11.49 -8.50 1.70
CA ALA A 141 12.51 -8.34 0.68
C ALA A 141 11.90 -7.74 -0.59
N LEU A 142 12.49 -6.67 -1.14
CA LEU A 142 12.01 -6.03 -2.37
C LEU A 142 13.11 -5.57 -3.30
N ARG A 143 12.71 -5.37 -4.56
CA ARG A 143 13.53 -4.79 -5.62
C ARG A 143 12.78 -3.72 -6.38
N GLY A 144 13.35 -2.53 -6.49
CA GLY A 144 12.76 -1.39 -7.19
C GLY A 144 13.80 -0.37 -7.67
N THR A 145 13.37 0.67 -8.37
CA THR A 145 14.23 1.83 -8.65
C THR A 145 14.60 2.56 -7.35
N ALA A 146 15.60 3.45 -7.39
CA ALA A 146 15.97 4.25 -6.21
C ALA A 146 14.77 5.03 -5.65
N ASP A 147 13.94 5.63 -6.51
CA ASP A 147 12.72 6.35 -6.11
C ASP A 147 11.67 5.44 -5.46
N GLN A 148 11.46 4.25 -6.03
CA GLN A 148 10.56 3.26 -5.46
C GLN A 148 11.04 2.80 -4.08
N ILE A 149 12.34 2.57 -3.94
CA ILE A 149 12.96 2.12 -2.69
C ILE A 149 12.90 3.22 -1.63
N GLY A 150 13.15 4.48 -1.99
CA GLY A 150 12.94 5.61 -1.06
C GLY A 150 11.49 5.75 -0.59
N ALA A 151 10.52 5.50 -1.47
CA ALA A 151 9.10 5.44 -1.08
C ALA A 151 8.78 4.24 -0.17
N ALA A 152 9.43 3.10 -0.40
CA ALA A 152 9.30 1.92 0.45
C ALA A 152 9.94 2.12 1.83
N ASP A 153 11.10 2.78 1.90
CA ASP A 153 11.75 3.16 3.16
C ASP A 153 10.81 4.01 4.02
N TRP A 154 10.20 5.03 3.43
CA TRP A 154 9.20 5.84 4.11
C TRP A 154 8.01 4.99 4.56
N MET A 155 7.41 4.20 3.66
CA MET A 155 6.23 3.40 3.96
C MET A 155 6.46 2.40 5.11
N VAL A 156 7.53 1.60 4.99
CA VAL A 156 7.87 0.58 5.99
C VAL A 156 8.13 1.25 7.33
N ARG A 157 8.82 2.40 7.35
CA ARG A 157 9.06 3.15 8.58
C ARG A 157 7.75 3.62 9.23
N GLU A 158 6.83 4.21 8.48
CA GLU A 158 5.53 4.67 9.03
C GLU A 158 4.77 3.49 9.65
N LEU A 159 4.64 2.38 8.91
CA LEU A 159 3.90 1.20 9.39
C LEU A 159 4.60 0.47 10.55
N ASN A 160 5.92 0.56 10.64
CA ASN A 160 6.72 -0.08 11.68
C ASN A 160 6.88 0.77 12.95
N GLN A 161 6.56 2.07 12.96
CA GLN A 161 6.84 2.96 14.11
C GLN A 161 5.60 3.48 14.86
N ALA A 162 4.42 3.47 14.26
CA ALA A 162 3.30 4.28 14.75
C ALA A 162 2.09 3.49 15.29
N GLY A 163 1.35 4.13 16.20
CA GLY A 163 0.11 3.64 16.82
C GLY A 163 -1.06 4.62 16.65
N PRO A 164 -2.26 4.30 17.17
CA PRO A 164 -3.48 5.09 16.99
C PRO A 164 -3.31 6.60 17.30
N GLY A 165 -3.84 7.46 16.41
CA GLY A 165 -3.86 8.92 16.59
C GLY A 165 -2.55 9.67 16.34
N GLN A 166 -1.51 9.02 15.81
CA GLN A 166 -0.31 9.72 15.36
C GLN A 166 -0.52 10.46 14.03
N ASN A 167 0.25 11.53 13.81
CA ASN A 167 0.23 12.27 12.55
C ASN A 167 1.37 11.79 11.65
N SER A 168 1.02 11.20 10.51
CA SER A 168 1.96 10.93 9.43
C SER A 168 2.21 12.19 8.61
N GLN A 169 3.45 12.40 8.19
CA GLN A 169 3.80 13.42 7.22
C GLN A 169 3.51 12.92 5.80
N GLU A 170 3.06 13.84 4.93
CA GLU A 170 2.92 13.53 3.52
C GLU A 170 4.29 13.27 2.90
N PHE A 171 4.36 12.21 2.10
CA PHE A 171 5.57 11.85 1.37
C PHE A 171 5.35 12.08 -0.13
N PRO A 172 6.08 13.01 -0.75
CA PRO A 172 6.09 13.15 -2.20
C PRO A 172 6.60 11.86 -2.82
N LEU A 173 5.87 11.29 -3.77
CA LEU A 173 6.29 10.09 -4.48
C LEU A 173 7.02 10.48 -5.77
N PRO A 174 8.36 10.38 -5.84
CA PRO A 174 9.12 10.68 -7.06
C PRO A 174 9.06 9.50 -8.06
N LEU A 175 7.89 8.88 -8.24
CA LEU A 175 7.74 7.74 -9.15
C LEU A 175 7.65 8.20 -10.61
N ALA A 176 8.09 7.36 -11.54
CA ALA A 176 8.11 7.65 -12.98
C ALA A 176 6.69 7.77 -13.58
N ALA A 177 6.01 8.90 -13.35
CA ALA A 177 4.74 9.30 -13.96
C ALA A 177 4.58 10.83 -13.87
N PRO A 178 3.80 11.46 -14.77
CA PRO A 178 3.69 12.93 -14.82
C PRO A 178 2.89 13.57 -13.66
N ARG A 179 2.36 12.77 -12.72
CA ARG A 179 1.49 13.25 -11.64
C ARG A 179 2.30 13.35 -10.35
N LYS A 180 2.32 14.54 -9.75
CA LYS A 180 2.84 14.79 -8.40
C LYS A 180 1.91 14.15 -7.38
N GLU A 181 2.07 12.86 -7.17
CA GLU A 181 1.33 12.11 -6.16
C GLU A 181 2.05 12.19 -4.82
N VAL A 182 1.27 12.14 -3.75
CA VAL A 182 1.76 12.07 -2.38
C VAL A 182 1.15 10.86 -1.71
N ALA A 183 1.91 10.24 -0.81
CA ALA A 183 1.42 9.20 0.08
C ALA A 183 1.25 9.74 1.50
N LYS A 184 0.33 9.14 2.25
CA LYS A 184 0.08 9.48 3.67
C LYS A 184 -0.48 8.28 4.41
N VAL A 185 -0.14 8.14 5.69
CA VAL A 185 -0.78 7.17 6.60
C VAL A 185 -1.67 7.92 7.59
N PHE A 186 -2.94 7.55 7.67
CA PHE A 186 -3.89 8.10 8.63
C PHE A 186 -4.01 7.15 9.81
N TYR A 187 -3.52 7.53 10.99
CA TYR A 187 -3.73 6.75 12.20
C TYR A 187 -5.03 7.18 12.87
N VAL A 188 -5.97 6.26 12.95
CA VAL A 188 -7.32 6.48 13.48
C VAL A 188 -7.27 6.29 14.99
N LYS A 189 -7.90 7.19 15.75
CA LYS A 189 -7.86 7.23 17.22
C LYS A 189 -9.13 6.71 17.86
N ASN A 190 -10.31 7.10 17.38
CA ASN A 190 -11.58 6.81 18.02
C ASN A 190 -12.34 5.67 17.30
N THR A 191 -12.16 5.54 15.99
CA THR A 191 -12.76 4.46 15.19
C THR A 191 -11.82 3.25 15.14
N LEU A 192 -11.86 2.42 16.19
CA LEU A 192 -10.94 1.28 16.33
C LEU A 192 -11.50 -0.07 15.87
N THR A 193 -12.77 -0.15 15.48
CA THR A 193 -13.34 -1.41 14.96
C THR A 193 -12.95 -1.59 13.48
N LEU A 194 -12.72 -2.85 13.07
CA LEU A 194 -12.40 -3.17 11.68
C LEU A 194 -13.51 -2.73 10.72
N GLN A 195 -14.76 -2.91 11.12
CA GLN A 195 -15.92 -2.45 10.35
C GLN A 195 -15.93 -0.93 10.20
N GLY A 196 -15.72 -0.18 11.29
CA GLY A 196 -15.71 1.28 11.27
C GLY A 196 -14.63 1.84 10.36
N ILE A 197 -13.41 1.31 10.44
CA ILE A 197 -12.30 1.68 9.55
C ILE A 197 -12.66 1.36 8.10
N GLN A 198 -13.26 0.20 7.83
CA GLN A 198 -13.64 -0.19 6.47
C GLN A 198 -14.72 0.72 5.88
N GLU A 199 -15.72 1.13 6.67
CA GLU A 199 -16.73 2.11 6.24
C GLU A 199 -16.12 3.48 5.99
N MET A 200 -15.23 3.95 6.86
CA MET A 200 -14.48 5.19 6.70
C MET A 200 -13.64 5.18 5.42
N VAL A 201 -12.97 4.07 5.12
CA VAL A 201 -12.23 3.84 3.89
C VAL A 201 -13.14 3.97 2.67
N ASN A 202 -14.27 3.26 2.66
CA ASN A 202 -15.17 3.24 1.50
C ASN A 202 -15.78 4.61 1.23
N MET A 203 -16.20 5.32 2.28
CA MET A 203 -16.76 6.66 2.17
C MET A 203 -15.71 7.66 1.66
N THR A 204 -14.54 7.70 2.30
CA THR A 204 -13.49 8.66 1.95
C THR A 204 -12.97 8.42 0.54
N ARG A 205 -12.70 7.16 0.18
CA ARG A 205 -12.28 6.77 -1.17
C ARG A 205 -13.26 7.27 -2.24
N SER A 206 -14.56 7.10 -2.00
CA SER A 206 -15.59 7.42 -2.98
C SER A 206 -15.83 8.93 -3.13
N ILE A 207 -15.69 9.69 -2.04
CA ILE A 207 -15.84 11.15 -2.06
C ILE A 207 -14.58 11.83 -2.64
N ALA A 208 -13.39 11.39 -2.22
CA ALA A 208 -12.12 11.99 -2.61
C ALA A 208 -11.54 11.45 -3.93
N ASP A 209 -12.14 10.40 -4.49
CA ASP A 209 -11.73 9.77 -5.75
C ASP A 209 -10.31 9.14 -5.68
N ILE A 210 -9.99 8.54 -4.54
CA ILE A 210 -8.66 7.97 -4.26
C ILE A 210 -8.68 6.46 -4.39
N GLN A 211 -8.23 5.94 -5.53
CA GLN A 211 -8.21 4.49 -5.75
C GLN A 211 -7.33 3.75 -4.73
N ARG A 212 -6.16 4.32 -4.40
CA ARG A 212 -5.21 3.74 -3.45
C ARG A 212 -5.44 4.30 -2.05
N PHE A 213 -6.46 3.78 -1.37
CA PHE A 213 -6.83 4.19 -0.01
C PHE A 213 -7.28 2.96 0.77
N PHE A 214 -6.42 2.31 1.56
CA PHE A 214 -6.67 0.96 2.09
C PHE A 214 -6.52 0.90 3.61
N PRO A 215 -7.30 0.06 4.32
CA PRO A 215 -7.09 -0.15 5.73
C PRO A 215 -5.79 -0.91 5.98
N TYR A 216 -5.11 -0.57 7.07
CA TYR A 216 -4.07 -1.35 7.72
C TYR A 216 -4.53 -1.65 9.15
N ASN A 217 -5.08 -2.85 9.33
CA ASN A 217 -5.91 -3.18 10.49
C ASN A 217 -5.08 -3.35 11.76
N ALA A 218 -3.88 -3.93 11.62
CA ALA A 218 -2.97 -4.21 12.74
C ALA A 218 -2.61 -2.96 13.56
N ARG A 219 -2.67 -1.76 12.95
CA ARG A 219 -2.34 -0.48 13.59
C ARG A 219 -3.47 0.54 13.58
N HIS A 220 -4.70 0.12 13.25
CA HIS A 220 -5.84 1.03 13.09
C HIS A 220 -5.49 2.22 12.19
N ALA A 221 -4.86 1.94 11.06
CA ALA A 221 -4.38 2.95 10.15
C ALA A 221 -5.03 2.82 8.76
N ILE A 222 -4.94 3.87 7.96
CA ILE A 222 -5.36 3.87 6.57
C ILE A 222 -4.21 4.41 5.73
N VAL A 223 -3.81 3.66 4.71
CA VAL A 223 -2.70 4.04 3.84
C VAL A 223 -3.26 4.60 2.54
N ALA A 224 -2.75 5.75 2.11
CA ALA A 224 -3.26 6.46 0.96
C ALA A 224 -2.18 6.91 -0.02
N ARG A 225 -2.55 6.99 -1.29
CA ARG A 225 -1.79 7.62 -2.37
C ARG A 225 -2.75 8.31 -3.36
N GLY A 226 -2.51 9.58 -3.63
CA GLY A 226 -3.28 10.39 -4.56
C GLY A 226 -2.60 11.73 -4.84
N SER A 227 -3.28 12.65 -5.50
CA SER A 227 -2.78 14.03 -5.60
C SER A 227 -2.77 14.71 -4.23
N ALA A 228 -2.00 15.79 -4.08
CA ALA A 228 -1.99 16.58 -2.84
C ALA A 228 -3.39 17.06 -2.44
N GLU A 229 -4.21 17.48 -3.41
CA GLU A 229 -5.59 17.95 -3.17
C GLU A 229 -6.49 16.80 -2.71
N GLN A 230 -6.34 15.61 -3.30
CA GLN A 230 -7.08 14.43 -2.88
C GLN A 230 -6.72 14.02 -1.45
N ILE A 231 -5.42 14.01 -1.12
CA ILE A 231 -4.92 13.65 0.21
C ILE A 231 -5.31 14.70 1.26
N ALA A 232 -5.36 15.99 0.90
CA ALA A 232 -5.88 17.04 1.76
C ALA A 232 -7.38 16.85 2.06
N LEU A 233 -8.20 16.57 1.04
CA LEU A 233 -9.62 16.26 1.22
C LEU A 233 -9.82 15.00 2.07
N ALA A 234 -9.04 13.94 1.83
CA ALA A 234 -9.10 12.73 2.63
C ALA A 234 -8.67 12.97 4.08
N SER A 235 -7.65 13.81 4.32
CA SER A 235 -7.24 14.21 5.67
C SER A 235 -8.39 14.88 6.42
N TRP A 236 -9.07 15.81 5.77
CA TRP A 236 -10.22 16.50 6.34
C TRP A 236 -11.38 15.53 6.64
N LEU A 237 -11.73 14.64 5.71
CA LEU A 237 -12.80 13.65 5.91
C LEU A 237 -12.49 12.66 7.03
N VAL A 238 -11.29 12.07 7.04
CA VAL A 238 -10.88 11.11 8.07
C VAL A 238 -10.89 11.77 9.45
N GLN A 239 -10.39 13.01 9.55
CA GLN A 239 -10.40 13.75 10.81
C GLN A 239 -11.83 13.95 11.35
N LEU A 240 -12.80 14.25 10.49
CA LEU A 240 -14.21 14.41 10.89
C LEU A 240 -14.88 13.07 11.23
N LEU A 241 -14.62 12.02 10.45
CA LEU A 241 -15.20 10.69 10.66
C LEU A 241 -14.64 10.02 11.91
N ASP A 242 -13.39 10.29 12.25
CA ASP A 242 -12.73 9.81 13.46
C ASP A 242 -13.01 10.66 14.70
N GLN A 243 -13.90 11.66 14.65
CA GLN A 243 -14.30 12.38 15.88
C GLN A 243 -15.09 11.47 16.82
N SER A 244 -14.74 11.51 18.11
CA SER A 244 -15.53 10.90 19.19
C SER A 244 -16.96 11.39 19.14
N LEU A 245 -17.94 10.51 19.35
CA LEU A 245 -19.36 10.87 19.40
C LEU A 245 -19.63 11.99 20.41
N MET A 246 -18.88 12.04 21.50
CA MET A 246 -19.03 13.08 22.54
C MET A 246 -18.51 14.46 22.12
N ASP A 247 -17.55 14.51 21.21
CA ASP A 247 -16.90 15.76 20.78
C ASP A 247 -17.58 16.37 19.54
N ARG A 248 -18.58 15.67 18.98
CA ARG A 248 -19.29 16.14 17.79
C ARG A 248 -20.18 17.33 18.14
N PRO A 249 -20.15 18.41 17.33
CA PRO A 249 -20.98 19.57 17.57
C PRO A 249 -22.47 19.19 17.53
N THR A 250 -23.16 19.39 18.66
CA THR A 250 -24.61 19.28 18.76
C THR A 250 -25.23 20.55 18.16
N GLY A 251 -25.92 20.39 17.02
CA GLY A 251 -26.42 21.52 16.23
C GLY A 251 -25.44 21.90 15.13
N GLN A 252 -25.76 21.47 13.91
CA GLN A 252 -24.93 21.45 12.70
C GLN A 252 -24.22 22.77 12.35
N PRO A 253 -22.88 22.85 12.46
CA PRO A 253 -22.11 23.51 11.42
C PRO A 253 -22.05 22.57 10.21
N VAL A 254 -22.31 23.10 9.02
CA VAL A 254 -22.05 22.35 7.79
C VAL A 254 -20.53 22.21 7.68
N ASN A 255 -20.02 21.01 7.91
CA ASN A 255 -18.62 20.73 7.66
C ASN A 255 -18.44 20.72 6.14
N GLU A 256 -18.01 21.84 5.57
CA GLU A 256 -17.76 21.96 4.13
C GLU A 256 -16.27 22.01 3.81
N TYR A 257 -15.92 21.36 2.72
CA TYR A 257 -14.60 21.46 2.10
C TYR A 257 -14.76 21.83 0.63
N ARG A 258 -14.00 22.83 0.18
CA ARG A 258 -14.01 23.26 -1.22
C ARG A 258 -12.84 22.63 -1.98
N VAL A 259 -13.16 21.77 -2.94
CA VAL A 259 -12.20 21.21 -3.90
C VAL A 259 -11.95 22.22 -5.01
N THR A 260 -10.69 22.59 -5.19
CA THR A 260 -10.29 23.55 -6.23
C THR A 260 -10.27 22.87 -7.60
N GLY A 261 -10.84 23.52 -8.63
CA GLY A 261 -10.77 23.06 -10.01
C GLY A 261 -11.70 21.90 -10.38
N ASP A 262 -12.63 21.50 -9.50
CA ASP A 262 -13.60 20.42 -9.77
C ASP A 262 -14.98 20.97 -10.14
N ARG A 263 -15.73 20.23 -10.98
CA ARG A 263 -17.12 20.54 -11.36
C ARG A 263 -18.10 20.40 -10.19
N ASN A 264 -17.76 19.55 -9.22
CA ASN A 264 -18.47 19.33 -7.97
C ASN A 264 -17.58 19.78 -6.81
N PRO A 265 -17.44 21.10 -6.62
CA PRO A 265 -16.40 21.66 -5.76
C PRO A 265 -16.74 21.55 -4.28
N ILE A 266 -18.00 21.26 -3.90
CA ILE A 266 -18.39 21.26 -2.49
C ILE A 266 -18.48 19.81 -1.99
N VAL A 267 -17.74 19.53 -0.93
CA VAL A 267 -17.89 18.33 -0.11
C VAL A 267 -18.50 18.74 1.21
N SER A 268 -19.50 18.00 1.68
CA SER A 268 -20.11 18.22 2.99
C SER A 268 -20.25 16.92 3.77
N LEU A 269 -20.11 17.01 5.09
CA LEU A 269 -20.34 15.90 6.01
C LEU A 269 -21.38 16.31 7.06
N VAL A 270 -22.44 15.51 7.17
CA VAL A 270 -23.53 15.70 8.11
C VAL A 270 -23.56 14.52 9.07
N TYR A 271 -23.48 14.80 10.38
CA TYR A 271 -23.69 13.80 11.41
C TYR A 271 -25.18 13.46 11.55
N LEU A 272 -25.45 12.18 11.74
CA LEU A 272 -26.77 11.62 12.03
C LEU A 272 -26.92 11.41 13.54
N ALA A 273 -28.15 11.24 14.01
CA ALA A 273 -28.40 10.88 15.40
C ALA A 273 -27.80 9.50 15.75
N ASP A 274 -27.31 9.37 16.98
CA ASP A 274 -26.57 8.20 17.47
C ASP A 274 -27.40 6.89 17.49
N ASN A 275 -28.73 6.98 17.36
CA ASN A 275 -29.65 5.83 17.41
C ASN A 275 -30.24 5.44 16.05
N GLN A 276 -29.75 6.01 14.94
CA GLN A 276 -30.27 5.67 13.61
C GLN A 276 -29.91 4.22 13.23
N PRO A 277 -30.89 3.35 12.94
CA PRO A 277 -30.60 1.99 12.52
C PRO A 277 -29.90 2.00 11.14
N PRO A 278 -29.03 1.02 10.84
CA PRO A 278 -28.27 1.00 9.58
C PRO A 278 -29.12 1.09 8.31
N GLN A 279 -30.31 0.49 8.31
CA GLN A 279 -31.26 0.54 7.19
C GLN A 279 -31.76 1.97 6.96
N SER A 280 -32.05 2.72 8.02
CA SER A 280 -32.46 4.13 7.95
C SER A 280 -31.39 4.98 7.26
N VAL A 281 -30.11 4.75 7.56
CA VAL A 281 -29.01 5.48 6.91
C VAL A 281 -28.98 5.23 5.40
N GLN A 282 -29.22 4.00 4.95
CA GLN A 282 -29.26 3.67 3.52
C GLN A 282 -30.48 4.29 2.82
N GLU A 283 -31.64 4.30 3.48
CA GLU A 283 -32.85 4.94 2.99
C GLU A 283 -32.68 6.45 2.85
N ILE A 284 -32.08 7.11 3.85
CA ILE A 284 -31.72 8.54 3.79
C ILE A 284 -30.85 8.81 2.56
N VAL A 285 -29.78 8.03 2.37
CA VAL A 285 -28.86 8.20 1.23
C VAL A 285 -29.59 8.01 -0.10
N SER A 286 -30.45 7.00 -0.21
CA SER A 286 -31.22 6.71 -1.44
C SER A 286 -32.21 7.83 -1.78
N THR A 287 -32.96 8.31 -0.78
CA THR A 287 -33.91 9.42 -0.94
C THR A 287 -33.20 10.69 -1.36
N VAL A 288 -32.12 11.06 -0.67
CA VAL A 288 -31.36 12.28 -1.00
C VAL A 288 -30.73 12.17 -2.38
N ARG A 289 -30.13 11.02 -2.73
CA ARG A 289 -29.57 10.76 -4.06
C ARG A 289 -30.60 10.98 -5.17
N THR A 290 -31.80 10.43 -5.00
CA THR A 290 -32.89 10.55 -5.97
C THR A 290 -33.38 11.99 -6.10
N ALA A 291 -33.53 12.70 -4.98
CA ALA A 291 -34.05 14.07 -4.98
C ALA A 291 -33.05 15.14 -5.46
N THR A 292 -31.75 14.86 -5.38
CA THR A 292 -30.67 15.83 -5.69
C THR A 292 -29.86 15.44 -6.94
N GLU A 293 -30.08 14.25 -7.48
CA GLU A 293 -29.34 13.63 -8.59
C GLU A 293 -27.82 13.51 -8.31
N MET A 294 -27.41 13.61 -7.04
CA MET A 294 -26.01 13.53 -6.62
C MET A 294 -25.49 12.10 -6.77
N GLN A 295 -24.44 11.92 -7.56
CA GLN A 295 -23.80 10.61 -7.71
C GLN A 295 -22.95 10.24 -6.48
N ARG A 296 -22.37 11.24 -5.81
CA ARG A 296 -21.45 11.04 -4.68
C ARG A 296 -22.13 11.38 -3.36
N ILE A 297 -22.91 10.45 -2.85
CA ILE A 297 -23.50 10.50 -1.52
C ILE A 297 -23.41 9.12 -0.87
N PHE A 298 -22.82 9.08 0.31
CA PHE A 298 -22.50 7.85 1.03
C PHE A 298 -22.80 8.03 2.51
N GLY A 299 -23.42 7.03 3.11
CA GLY A 299 -23.68 6.97 4.54
C GLY A 299 -22.80 5.92 5.20
N SER A 300 -22.38 6.18 6.44
CA SER A 300 -21.75 5.20 7.31
C SER A 300 -22.60 5.08 8.56
N PRO A 301 -23.29 3.94 8.74
CA PRO A 301 -23.96 3.62 9.99
C PRO A 301 -23.01 3.66 11.18
N PHE A 302 -21.79 3.13 11.04
CA PHE A 302 -20.82 3.09 12.14
C PHE A 302 -20.32 4.47 12.54
N CYS A 303 -20.03 5.33 11.55
CA CYS A 303 -19.58 6.69 11.81
C CYS A 303 -20.75 7.65 12.09
N HIS A 304 -22.01 7.19 12.07
CA HIS A 304 -23.21 8.02 12.19
C HIS A 304 -23.14 9.29 11.33
N ALA A 305 -22.81 9.13 10.05
CA ALA A 305 -22.56 10.28 9.17
C ALA A 305 -22.97 10.00 7.72
N VAL A 306 -23.33 11.06 7.02
CA VAL A 306 -23.51 11.09 5.56
C VAL A 306 -22.53 12.10 4.98
N ALA A 307 -21.66 11.63 4.09
CA ALA A 307 -20.78 12.49 3.29
C ALA A 307 -21.33 12.61 1.87
N MET A 308 -21.20 13.81 1.30
CA MET A 308 -21.74 14.12 -0.01
C MET A 308 -20.81 15.07 -0.77
N ARG A 309 -20.81 14.97 -2.09
CA ARG A 309 -20.02 15.83 -2.98
C ARG A 309 -20.82 16.23 -4.22
N GLY A 310 -20.90 17.53 -4.48
CA GLY A 310 -21.70 18.08 -5.59
C GLY A 310 -21.47 19.58 -5.80
N THR A 311 -22.42 20.21 -6.49
CA THR A 311 -22.51 21.67 -6.55
C THR A 311 -23.00 22.25 -5.22
N ALA A 312 -22.85 23.57 -5.03
CA ALA A 312 -23.34 24.25 -3.83
C ALA A 312 -24.85 24.03 -3.62
N ASP A 313 -25.65 24.16 -4.69
CA ASP A 313 -27.10 23.97 -4.62
C ASP A 313 -27.49 22.53 -4.27
N GLN A 314 -26.79 21.55 -4.85
CA GLN A 314 -27.01 20.14 -4.54
C GLN A 314 -26.72 19.83 -3.08
N VAL A 315 -25.58 20.29 -2.57
CA VAL A 315 -25.17 20.08 -1.17
C VAL A 315 -26.12 20.78 -0.20
N ALA A 316 -26.51 22.03 -0.48
CA ALA A 316 -27.46 22.76 0.36
C ALA A 316 -28.82 22.04 0.42
N ARG A 317 -29.34 21.61 -0.74
CA ARG A 317 -30.61 20.87 -0.81
C ARG A 317 -30.53 19.52 -0.09
N ALA A 318 -29.43 18.79 -0.25
CA ALA A 318 -29.18 17.53 0.44
C ALA A 318 -29.15 17.73 1.96
N GLY A 319 -28.46 18.76 2.45
CA GLY A 319 -28.40 19.09 3.88
C GLY A 319 -29.78 19.32 4.50
N GLU A 320 -30.64 20.10 3.84
CA GLU A 320 -32.01 20.32 4.32
C GLU A 320 -32.86 19.04 4.31
N LEU A 321 -32.76 18.22 3.27
CA LEU A 321 -33.48 16.94 3.21
C LEU A 321 -33.04 16.00 4.34
N ILE A 322 -31.74 15.90 4.62
CA ILE A 322 -31.24 15.07 5.72
C ILE A 322 -31.78 15.57 7.07
N LYS A 323 -31.83 16.89 7.30
CA LYS A 323 -32.44 17.46 8.52
C LYS A 323 -33.91 17.07 8.66
N THR A 324 -34.68 17.06 7.57
CA THR A 324 -36.09 16.64 7.61
C THR A 324 -36.24 15.16 7.90
N LEU A 325 -35.39 14.30 7.34
CA LEU A 325 -35.46 12.84 7.48
C LEU A 325 -34.94 12.32 8.83
N THR A 326 -34.24 13.15 9.60
CA THR A 326 -33.59 12.76 10.86
C THR A 326 -34.21 13.40 12.11
N ARG A 327 -35.28 14.19 11.93
CA ARG A 327 -36.16 14.64 13.03
C ARG A 327 -37.11 13.53 13.44
#